data_AF-A0A1M2VCU5-F1
#
_entry.id   AF-A0A1M2VCU5-F1
#
_cell.length_a   1.000
_cell.length_b   1.000
_cell.length_c   1.000
_cell.angle_alpha   90.00
_cell.angle_beta   90.00
_cell.angle_gamma   90.00
#
_symmetry.space_group_name_H-M   'P 1'
#
loop_
_entity.id
_entity.type
_entity.pdbx_description
1 polymer ?
#
loop_
_entity_poly.entity_id
_entity_poly.type
_entity_poly.pdbx_seq_one_letter_code
_entity_poly.pdbx_strand_id
1 'polypeptide(L)'
;MSTIHSIKREQCHLAWDHSIPPILRVQSGETVTFDCLDASNGQLTPTSTAASIASLVFSQLDQVNGPIFVEGALPGDTLQVDVLDVRTAAWGWTALIPGFGLLADKFAVPTLKIWTLHPHEGGYSAEGEYGYAWFDEEKGIRVSLRPFAGEMGVAPGKPGAHSTIPPYATGGNVDTRHLTKGSTLYLPVEAEGALFSIGDGHAAQGDGEVCGTAIETPMNVTVRLTVLKDKSYVKTPHFVTRSPHGREEEFYCTTGVDSDIREATRAAVRHMVTFLGAEYNLTREEAYMLCSVAGDLKMHEVVDMPNYV
;
A
#
# COMPACT_ATOMS: atom_id res chain seq x y z
N MET A 1 20.13 13.77 -15.28
CA MET A 1 19.16 13.02 -16.12
C MET A 1 18.52 12.02 -15.20
N SER A 2 17.19 12.03 -15.04
CA SER A 2 16.51 10.98 -14.26
C SER A 2 16.46 9.70 -15.11
N THR A 3 17.15 8.66 -14.67
CA THR A 3 17.04 7.33 -15.29
C THR A 3 15.69 6.72 -14.89
N ILE A 4 14.96 6.15 -15.85
CA ILE A 4 13.75 5.37 -15.58
C ILE A 4 14.11 3.91 -15.78
N HIS A 5 13.99 3.11 -14.71
CA HIS A 5 14.20 1.67 -14.74
C HIS A 5 12.85 0.94 -14.84
N SER A 6 12.84 -0.29 -15.35
CA SER A 6 11.63 -1.12 -15.44
C SER A 6 11.90 -2.50 -14.84
N ILE A 7 11.03 -2.90 -13.91
CA ILE A 7 11.04 -4.18 -13.23
C ILE A 7 9.88 -5.02 -13.77
N LYS A 8 10.18 -6.24 -14.20
CA LYS A 8 9.19 -7.18 -14.74
C LYS A 8 8.54 -8.00 -13.63
N ARG A 9 7.33 -8.50 -13.88
CA ARG A 9 6.55 -9.32 -12.95
C ARG A 9 7.28 -10.53 -12.38
N GLU A 10 8.20 -11.13 -13.13
CA GLU A 10 8.95 -12.32 -12.69
C GLU A 10 10.07 -11.98 -11.68
N GLN A 11 10.40 -10.70 -11.52
CA GLN A 11 11.41 -10.23 -10.56
C GLN A 11 10.73 -9.92 -9.23
N CYS A 12 10.29 -10.98 -8.55
CA CYS A 12 9.48 -10.91 -7.34
C CYS A 12 9.97 -11.82 -6.21
N HIS A 13 9.43 -11.62 -5.02
CA HIS A 13 9.62 -12.47 -3.85
C HIS A 13 8.35 -12.46 -2.96
N LEU A 14 8.30 -13.39 -1.99
CA LEU A 14 7.14 -13.64 -1.10
C LEU A 14 7.49 -13.40 0.38
N ALA A 15 8.56 -12.65 0.64
CA ALA A 15 9.00 -12.35 2.00
C ALA A 15 9.81 -11.06 2.07
N TRP A 16 9.60 -10.26 3.11
CA TRP A 16 10.50 -9.19 3.49
C TRP A 16 11.73 -9.80 4.18
N ASP A 17 12.88 -9.83 3.51
CA ASP A 17 14.12 -10.39 4.06
C ASP A 17 15.33 -9.65 3.50
N HIS A 18 16.15 -9.09 4.40
CA HIS A 18 17.33 -8.33 4.01
C HIS A 18 18.48 -9.16 3.40
N SER A 19 18.35 -10.49 3.37
CA SER A 19 19.28 -11.41 2.71
C SER A 19 18.94 -11.67 1.25
N ILE A 20 17.75 -11.28 0.78
CA ILE A 20 17.37 -11.39 -0.63
C ILE A 20 18.24 -10.43 -1.46
N PRO A 21 19.00 -10.92 -2.46
CA PRO A 21 19.83 -10.05 -3.29
C PRO A 21 18.99 -9.00 -4.05
N PRO A 22 19.42 -7.74 -4.10
CA PRO A 22 18.69 -6.72 -4.85
C PRO A 22 18.71 -7.01 -6.35
N ILE A 23 17.56 -6.86 -6.99
CA ILE A 23 17.40 -7.05 -8.44
C ILE A 23 17.86 -5.83 -9.24
N LEU A 24 17.96 -4.67 -8.59
CA LEU A 24 18.38 -3.40 -9.15
C LEU A 24 19.03 -2.54 -8.06
N ARG A 25 20.06 -1.79 -8.44
CA ARG A 25 20.67 -0.72 -7.64
C ARG A 25 20.40 0.63 -8.29
N VAL A 26 19.92 1.60 -7.53
CA VAL A 26 19.58 2.94 -8.00
C VAL A 26 20.20 4.01 -7.12
N GLN A 27 20.43 5.21 -7.69
CA GLN A 27 20.79 6.37 -6.88
C GLN A 27 19.55 6.98 -6.22
N SER A 28 19.73 7.65 -5.07
CA SER A 28 18.67 8.48 -4.48
C SER A 28 18.15 9.51 -5.50
N GLY A 29 16.83 9.60 -5.63
CA GLY A 29 16.11 10.44 -6.59
C GLY A 29 15.80 9.78 -7.95
N GLU A 30 16.24 8.55 -8.19
CA GLU A 30 15.91 7.83 -9.43
C GLU A 30 14.49 7.27 -9.43
N THR A 31 13.98 7.00 -10.64
CA THR A 31 12.61 6.54 -10.88
C THR A 31 12.60 5.09 -11.34
N VAL A 32 11.68 4.30 -10.81
CA VAL A 32 11.53 2.87 -11.12
C VAL A 32 10.06 2.61 -11.46
N THR A 33 9.81 1.87 -12.54
CA THR A 33 8.49 1.38 -12.93
C THR A 33 8.40 -0.12 -12.72
N PHE A 34 7.32 -0.59 -12.12
CA PHE A 34 7.08 -1.99 -11.78
C PHE A 34 5.87 -2.52 -12.55
N ASP A 35 5.96 -3.75 -13.07
CA ASP A 35 4.83 -4.53 -13.59
C ASP A 35 4.40 -5.56 -12.53
N CYS A 36 3.43 -5.20 -11.71
CA CYS A 36 2.97 -5.99 -10.56
C CYS A 36 1.77 -6.87 -10.93
N LEU A 37 1.76 -8.10 -10.39
CA LEU A 37 0.54 -8.91 -10.35
C LEU A 37 -0.36 -8.44 -9.18
N ASP A 38 -1.61 -8.89 -9.20
CA ASP A 38 -2.53 -8.75 -8.06
C ASP A 38 -2.19 -9.71 -6.90
N ALA A 39 -2.83 -9.54 -5.74
CA ALA A 39 -2.73 -10.40 -4.56
C ALA A 39 -2.80 -11.91 -4.84
N SER A 40 -3.55 -12.35 -5.87
CA SER A 40 -3.63 -13.78 -6.19
C SER A 40 -2.36 -14.35 -6.81
N ASN A 41 -1.37 -13.51 -7.12
CA ASN A 41 -0.19 -13.88 -7.88
C ASN A 41 -0.57 -14.52 -9.24
N GLY A 42 -1.55 -13.91 -9.92
CA GLY A 42 -2.04 -14.37 -11.21
C GLY A 42 -2.77 -15.72 -11.20
N GLN A 43 -3.11 -16.24 -10.02
CA GLN A 43 -3.91 -17.47 -9.90
C GLN A 43 -5.38 -17.25 -10.30
N LEU A 44 -5.88 -16.01 -10.15
CA LEU A 44 -7.19 -15.60 -10.66
C LEU A 44 -7.05 -14.86 -11.99
N THR A 45 -8.06 -15.03 -12.84
CA THR A 45 -8.10 -14.49 -14.21
C THR A 45 -9.50 -13.93 -14.50
N PRO A 46 -9.71 -13.19 -15.61
CA PRO A 46 -11.04 -12.68 -15.97
C PRO A 46 -12.11 -13.76 -16.16
N THR A 47 -11.72 -15.02 -16.32
CA THR A 47 -12.64 -16.16 -16.50
C THR A 47 -12.78 -17.03 -15.25
N SER A 48 -12.11 -16.65 -14.15
CA SER A 48 -12.24 -17.35 -12.87
C SER A 48 -13.66 -17.27 -12.32
N THR A 49 -14.01 -18.25 -11.50
CA THR A 49 -15.33 -18.33 -10.84
C THR A 49 -15.15 -18.54 -9.34
N ALA A 50 -16.24 -18.54 -8.57
CA ALA A 50 -16.16 -18.85 -7.14
C ALA A 50 -15.49 -20.22 -6.85
N ALA A 51 -15.56 -21.19 -7.78
CA ALA A 51 -14.87 -22.47 -7.65
C ALA A 51 -13.33 -22.34 -7.70
N SER A 52 -12.80 -21.30 -8.36
CA SER A 52 -11.36 -21.02 -8.44
C SER A 52 -10.76 -20.69 -7.08
N ILE A 53 -11.53 -20.10 -6.16
CA ILE A 53 -11.09 -19.74 -4.80
C ILE A 53 -10.55 -20.98 -4.05
N ALA A 54 -11.20 -22.13 -4.21
CA ALA A 54 -10.79 -23.37 -3.55
C ALA A 54 -9.45 -23.93 -4.05
N SER A 55 -8.92 -23.41 -5.17
CA SER A 55 -7.65 -23.84 -5.77
C SER A 55 -6.49 -22.87 -5.47
N LEU A 56 -6.74 -21.79 -4.73
CA LEU A 56 -5.70 -20.83 -4.36
C LEU A 56 -4.62 -21.49 -3.50
N VAL A 57 -3.38 -21.29 -3.89
CA VAL A 57 -2.19 -21.67 -3.13
C VAL A 57 -1.79 -20.47 -2.28
N PHE A 58 -2.26 -20.45 -1.03
CA PHE A 58 -2.09 -19.32 -0.11
C PHE A 58 -0.63 -18.94 0.14
N SER A 59 0.29 -19.91 0.10
CA SER A 59 1.72 -19.66 0.27
C SER A 59 2.37 -18.95 -0.91
N GLN A 60 1.61 -18.60 -1.96
CA GLN A 60 2.08 -17.87 -3.14
C GLN A 60 1.32 -16.55 -3.37
N LEU A 61 0.41 -16.17 -2.48
CA LEU A 61 -0.28 -14.88 -2.54
C LEU A 61 0.69 -13.73 -2.22
N ASP A 62 0.30 -12.52 -2.61
CA ASP A 62 0.94 -11.27 -2.17
C ASP A 62 2.43 -11.25 -2.45
N GLN A 63 2.76 -11.47 -3.73
CA GLN A 63 4.13 -11.31 -4.19
C GLN A 63 4.44 -9.84 -4.43
N VAL A 64 5.66 -9.44 -4.09
CA VAL A 64 6.16 -8.09 -4.31
C VAL A 64 7.33 -8.09 -5.28
N ASN A 65 7.42 -7.06 -6.12
CA ASN A 65 8.51 -6.82 -7.03
C ASN A 65 9.64 -6.03 -6.36
N GLY A 66 10.86 -6.53 -6.45
CA GLY A 66 12.02 -6.00 -5.73
C GLY A 66 12.98 -7.13 -5.33
N PRO A 67 13.89 -6.90 -4.37
CA PRO A 67 14.14 -5.62 -3.70
C PRO A 67 15.02 -4.69 -4.53
N ILE A 68 14.74 -3.39 -4.43
CA ILE A 68 15.54 -2.31 -5.01
C ILE A 68 16.49 -1.77 -3.93
N PHE A 69 17.78 -1.82 -4.22
CA PHE A 69 18.79 -1.22 -3.36
C PHE A 69 18.99 0.25 -3.75
N VAL A 70 18.75 1.16 -2.80
CA VAL A 70 18.92 2.60 -2.97
C VAL A 70 20.26 3.03 -2.36
N GLU A 71 21.19 3.46 -3.21
CA GLU A 71 22.55 3.82 -2.79
C GLU A 71 22.53 4.95 -1.75
N GLY A 72 23.29 4.74 -0.67
CA GLY A 72 23.40 5.69 0.45
C GLY A 72 22.30 5.61 1.51
N ALA A 73 21.30 4.73 1.37
CA ALA A 73 20.33 4.42 2.43
C ALA A 73 20.97 3.55 3.52
N LEU A 74 20.91 4.01 4.77
CA LEU A 74 21.45 3.32 5.95
C LEU A 74 20.38 3.19 7.03
N PRO A 75 20.49 2.19 7.93
CA PRO A 75 19.59 2.07 9.06
C PRO A 75 19.47 3.38 9.87
N GLY A 76 18.23 3.83 10.13
CA GLY A 76 17.92 5.09 10.80
C GLY A 76 17.56 6.25 9.86
N ASP A 77 17.82 6.10 8.56
CA ASP A 77 17.32 7.01 7.53
C ASP A 77 15.82 6.79 7.25
N THR A 78 15.27 7.61 6.37
CA THR A 78 13.92 7.45 5.84
C THR A 78 13.97 7.35 4.32
N LEU A 79 13.28 6.37 3.76
CA LEU A 79 13.05 6.28 2.33
C LEU A 79 11.74 7.01 1.99
N GLN A 80 11.85 8.09 1.23
CA GLN A 80 10.72 8.75 0.59
C GLN A 80 10.41 8.05 -0.74
N VAL A 81 9.15 7.70 -0.94
CA VAL A 81 8.61 7.06 -2.13
C VAL A 81 7.54 7.99 -2.72
N ASP A 82 7.86 8.69 -3.82
CA ASP A 82 6.87 9.51 -4.53
C ASP A 82 6.14 8.63 -5.55
N VAL A 83 4.82 8.51 -5.45
CA VAL A 83 4.00 7.74 -6.40
C VAL A 83 3.71 8.62 -7.62
N LEU A 84 4.42 8.38 -8.72
CA LEU A 84 4.38 9.25 -9.91
C LEU A 84 3.25 8.87 -10.88
N ASP A 85 2.99 7.58 -11.05
CA ASP A 85 1.91 7.08 -11.91
C ASP A 85 1.45 5.68 -11.46
N VAL A 86 0.16 5.40 -11.60
CA VAL A 86 -0.44 4.09 -11.33
C VAL A 86 -1.41 3.76 -12.45
N ARG A 87 -1.30 2.57 -13.03
CA ARG A 87 -2.15 2.09 -14.13
C ARG A 87 -2.61 0.66 -13.85
N THR A 88 -3.91 0.42 -13.85
CA THR A 88 -4.47 -0.93 -13.69
C THR A 88 -4.61 -1.64 -15.03
N ALA A 89 -4.88 -2.95 -14.97
CA ALA A 89 -5.46 -3.68 -16.09
C ALA A 89 -6.90 -3.20 -16.40
N ALA A 90 -7.53 -3.78 -17.42
CA ALA A 90 -8.93 -3.52 -17.77
C ALA A 90 -9.94 -4.34 -16.94
N TRP A 91 -9.46 -5.12 -15.98
CA TRP A 91 -10.26 -6.01 -15.15
C TRP A 91 -9.69 -6.07 -13.74
N GLY A 92 -10.49 -6.55 -12.79
CA GLY A 92 -10.04 -6.90 -11.45
C GLY A 92 -10.97 -7.90 -10.78
N TRP A 93 -10.72 -8.25 -9.53
CA TRP A 93 -11.53 -9.20 -8.79
C TRP A 93 -11.71 -8.81 -7.32
N THR A 94 -12.79 -9.28 -6.72
CA THR A 94 -13.01 -9.23 -5.26
C THR A 94 -13.51 -10.58 -4.83
N ALA A 95 -13.00 -11.13 -3.74
CA ALA A 95 -13.40 -12.45 -3.26
C ALA A 95 -13.79 -12.46 -1.78
N LEU A 96 -14.82 -13.23 -1.47
CA LEU A 96 -15.07 -13.72 -0.12
C LEU A 96 -14.29 -15.04 0.00
N ILE A 97 -13.16 -14.99 0.70
CA ILE A 97 -12.29 -16.14 0.92
C ILE A 97 -12.67 -16.77 2.28
N PRO A 98 -13.07 -18.05 2.34
CA PRO A 98 -13.49 -18.67 3.60
C PRO A 98 -12.41 -18.58 4.69
N GLY A 99 -12.77 -18.03 5.85
CA GLY A 99 -11.87 -17.85 6.99
C GLY A 99 -11.04 -16.56 6.96
N PHE A 100 -11.25 -15.68 5.98
CA PHE A 100 -10.53 -14.42 5.82
C PHE A 100 -11.51 -13.24 5.67
N GLY A 101 -11.11 -12.07 6.18
CA GLY A 101 -11.95 -10.87 6.28
C GLY A 101 -12.66 -10.70 7.64
N LEU A 102 -13.08 -9.47 7.92
CA LEU A 102 -13.62 -9.05 9.23
C LEU A 102 -14.88 -9.83 9.66
N LEU A 103 -15.71 -10.22 8.68
CA LEU A 103 -16.97 -10.94 8.91
C LEU A 103 -16.93 -12.37 8.33
N ALA A 104 -15.76 -13.00 8.28
CA ALA A 104 -15.57 -14.34 7.73
C ALA A 104 -16.49 -15.39 8.37
N ASP A 105 -16.87 -15.23 9.64
CA ASP A 105 -17.80 -16.12 10.35
C ASP A 105 -19.25 -16.01 9.86
N LYS A 106 -19.62 -14.88 9.23
CA LYS A 106 -20.95 -14.65 8.64
C LYS A 106 -21.00 -14.92 7.15
N PHE A 107 -19.86 -14.77 6.45
CA PHE A 107 -19.75 -14.89 5.00
C PHE A 107 -18.86 -16.06 4.58
N ALA A 108 -19.17 -17.26 5.06
CA ALA A 108 -18.35 -18.47 4.84
C ALA A 108 -18.46 -19.08 3.43
N VAL A 109 -19.42 -18.64 2.60
CA VAL A 109 -19.60 -19.18 1.25
C VAL A 109 -18.65 -18.47 0.29
N PRO A 110 -17.72 -19.20 -0.38
CA PRO A 110 -16.79 -18.59 -1.31
C PRO A 110 -17.55 -17.90 -2.44
N THR A 111 -17.24 -16.63 -2.67
CA THR A 111 -17.90 -15.79 -3.68
C THR A 111 -16.84 -14.99 -4.41
N LEU A 112 -16.93 -14.91 -5.74
CA LEU A 112 -16.00 -14.15 -6.57
C LEU A 112 -16.80 -13.18 -7.44
N LYS A 113 -16.39 -11.91 -7.47
CA LYS A 113 -16.83 -10.94 -8.46
C LYS A 113 -15.66 -10.60 -9.37
N ILE A 114 -15.84 -10.79 -10.67
CA ILE A 114 -14.96 -10.23 -11.70
C ILE A 114 -15.49 -8.86 -12.09
N TRP A 115 -14.61 -7.87 -12.13
CA TRP A 115 -14.90 -6.48 -12.47
C TRP A 115 -14.39 -6.16 -13.87
N THR A 116 -15.19 -5.39 -14.61
CA THR A 116 -14.69 -4.64 -15.77
C THR A 116 -14.35 -3.23 -15.30
N LEU A 117 -13.12 -2.80 -15.55
CA LEU A 117 -12.62 -1.49 -15.15
C LEU A 117 -12.74 -0.54 -16.34
N HIS A 118 -13.28 0.65 -16.09
CA HIS A 118 -13.47 1.71 -17.09
C HIS A 118 -12.58 2.92 -16.73
N PRO A 119 -11.26 2.84 -16.99
CA PRO A 119 -10.39 4.01 -16.84
C PRO A 119 -10.75 5.09 -17.87
N HIS A 120 -10.46 6.35 -17.56
CA HIS A 120 -10.52 7.42 -18.55
C HIS A 120 -9.52 7.18 -19.69
N GLU A 121 -9.75 7.79 -20.85
CA GLU A 121 -8.79 7.72 -21.96
C GLU A 121 -7.43 8.29 -21.53
N GLY A 122 -6.33 7.59 -21.82
CA GLY A 122 -5.01 7.94 -21.28
C GLY A 122 -4.87 7.75 -19.77
N GLY A 123 -5.88 7.13 -19.13
CA GLY A 123 -6.01 6.62 -17.77
C GLY A 123 -6.27 7.61 -16.64
N TYR A 124 -6.21 8.92 -16.85
CA TYR A 124 -6.70 9.91 -15.88
C TYR A 124 -7.47 11.02 -16.61
N SER A 125 -8.54 11.54 -16.03
CA SER A 125 -9.23 12.74 -16.51
C SER A 125 -8.38 14.01 -16.30
N ALA A 126 -8.82 15.14 -16.84
CA ALA A 126 -8.18 16.43 -16.60
C ALA A 126 -8.22 16.84 -15.11
N GLU A 127 -9.24 16.38 -14.39
CA GLU A 127 -9.45 16.59 -12.96
C GLU A 127 -8.72 15.54 -12.08
N GLY A 128 -7.98 14.61 -12.70
CA GLY A 128 -7.21 13.59 -11.98
C GLY A 128 -8.00 12.36 -11.54
N GLU A 129 -9.21 12.16 -12.04
CA GLU A 129 -10.00 10.95 -11.79
C GLU A 129 -9.48 9.78 -12.64
N TYR A 130 -9.32 8.58 -12.06
CA TYR A 130 -8.83 7.43 -12.83
C TYR A 130 -9.92 6.79 -13.69
N GLY A 131 -11.12 6.63 -13.14
CA GLY A 131 -12.27 6.02 -13.82
C GLY A 131 -13.27 5.42 -12.86
N TYR A 132 -14.02 4.43 -13.32
CA TYR A 132 -15.03 3.74 -12.51
C TYR A 132 -15.14 2.25 -12.84
N ALA A 133 -15.85 1.50 -12.00
CA ALA A 133 -16.30 0.14 -12.27
C ALA A 133 -17.75 -0.04 -11.79
N TRP A 134 -18.54 -0.83 -12.53
CA TRP A 134 -19.90 -1.16 -12.12
C TRP A 134 -19.89 -2.33 -11.15
N PHE A 135 -20.43 -2.10 -9.95
CA PHE A 135 -20.79 -3.22 -9.09
C PHE A 135 -22.03 -3.92 -9.65
N ASP A 136 -23.04 -3.12 -10.03
CA ASP A 136 -24.29 -3.56 -10.66
C ASP A 136 -24.84 -2.41 -11.51
N GLU A 137 -24.77 -2.53 -12.83
CA GLU A 137 -25.16 -1.47 -13.77
C GLU A 137 -26.69 -1.29 -13.83
N GLU A 138 -27.45 -2.39 -13.80
CA GLU A 138 -28.92 -2.34 -13.80
C GLU A 138 -29.47 -1.63 -12.56
N LYS A 139 -28.81 -1.80 -11.41
CA LYS A 139 -29.14 -1.10 -10.17
C LYS A 139 -28.46 0.26 -10.00
N GLY A 140 -27.61 0.67 -10.95
CA GLY A 140 -26.89 1.94 -10.89
C GLY A 140 -25.84 2.02 -9.78
N ILE A 141 -25.31 0.89 -9.31
CA ILE A 141 -24.30 0.85 -8.24
C ILE A 141 -22.91 0.89 -8.85
N ARG A 142 -22.23 2.03 -8.68
CA ARG A 142 -20.91 2.33 -9.24
C ARG A 142 -19.86 2.55 -8.16
N VAL A 143 -18.64 2.11 -8.43
CA VAL A 143 -17.45 2.37 -7.61
C VAL A 143 -16.48 3.26 -8.40
N SER A 144 -15.99 4.34 -7.78
CA SER A 144 -14.94 5.17 -8.36
C SER A 144 -13.58 4.50 -8.18
N LEU A 145 -12.77 4.45 -9.23
CA LEU A 145 -11.43 3.89 -9.18
C LEU A 145 -10.43 4.92 -8.67
N ARG A 146 -9.58 4.49 -7.77
CA ARG A 146 -8.48 5.27 -7.17
C ARG A 146 -7.33 4.31 -6.93
N PRO A 147 -6.57 3.97 -7.98
CA PRO A 147 -5.65 2.85 -7.91
C PRO A 147 -4.40 3.19 -7.11
N PHE A 148 -3.90 2.18 -6.39
CA PHE A 148 -2.68 2.22 -5.57
C PHE A 148 -2.15 0.79 -5.37
N ALA A 149 -0.89 0.68 -4.97
CA ALA A 149 -0.30 -0.59 -4.53
C ALA A 149 -0.58 -0.76 -3.02
N GLY A 150 -1.24 -1.86 -2.64
CA GLY A 150 -1.50 -2.25 -1.24
C GLY A 150 -0.21 -2.53 -0.48
N GLU A 151 0.74 -3.17 -1.18
CA GLU A 151 2.05 -3.48 -0.65
C GLU A 151 3.14 -2.48 -1.09
N MET A 152 3.69 -1.73 -0.14
CA MET A 152 4.93 -0.96 -0.32
C MET A 152 5.76 -1.01 0.97
N GLY A 153 6.97 -1.54 0.88
CA GLY A 153 7.80 -1.76 2.07
C GLY A 153 9.29 -1.77 1.79
N VAL A 154 10.06 -1.71 2.87
CA VAL A 154 11.51 -1.90 2.89
C VAL A 154 11.85 -3.11 3.77
N ALA A 155 12.98 -3.77 3.53
CA ALA A 155 13.34 -4.95 4.30
C ALA A 155 13.58 -4.60 5.78
N PRO A 156 13.04 -5.37 6.73
CA PRO A 156 13.34 -5.23 8.15
C PRO A 156 14.83 -5.38 8.46
N GLY A 157 15.28 -4.74 9.53
CA GLY A 157 16.65 -4.93 10.04
C GLY A 157 16.83 -6.29 10.74
N LYS A 158 15.72 -7.00 11.02
CA LYS A 158 15.70 -8.30 11.69
C LYS A 158 15.95 -9.43 10.68
N PRO A 159 16.83 -10.40 11.00
CA PRO A 159 17.13 -11.50 10.10
C PRO A 159 15.95 -12.45 9.89
N GLY A 160 15.96 -13.12 8.74
CA GLY A 160 15.00 -14.15 8.35
C GLY A 160 13.85 -13.61 7.50
N ALA A 161 13.06 -14.54 6.97
CA ALA A 161 11.92 -14.25 6.13
C ALA A 161 10.72 -13.81 6.96
N HIS A 162 10.21 -12.60 6.70
CA HIS A 162 8.94 -12.10 7.22
C HIS A 162 7.91 -12.17 6.10
N SER A 163 6.71 -12.68 6.39
CA SER A 163 5.63 -12.88 5.40
C SER A 163 5.25 -11.57 4.71
N THR A 164 4.83 -11.58 3.44
CA THR A 164 4.29 -10.38 2.77
C THR A 164 2.91 -9.98 3.27
N ILE A 165 2.09 -10.97 3.66
CA ILE A 165 0.70 -10.80 4.13
C ILE A 165 0.48 -9.69 5.18
N PRO A 166 1.11 -9.66 6.38
CA PRO A 166 0.79 -8.62 7.36
C PRO A 166 1.61 -7.33 7.14
N PRO A 167 1.10 -6.17 7.58
CA PRO A 167 1.89 -4.95 7.65
C PRO A 167 2.98 -5.04 8.73
N TYR A 168 4.05 -4.27 8.53
CA TYR A 168 5.13 -4.08 9.48
C TYR A 168 5.46 -2.59 9.67
N ALA A 169 6.28 -2.28 10.69
CA ALA A 169 6.82 -0.95 10.89
C ALA A 169 7.61 -0.43 9.66
N THR A 170 8.16 -1.32 8.84
CA THR A 170 8.88 -0.99 7.60
C THR A 170 7.98 -0.93 6.36
N GLY A 171 6.65 -0.86 6.52
CA GLY A 171 5.68 -0.93 5.42
C GLY A 171 5.20 -2.35 5.21
N GLY A 172 5.08 -2.76 3.95
CA GLY A 172 4.52 -4.06 3.59
C GLY A 172 3.07 -3.92 3.17
N ASN A 173 2.21 -4.86 3.58
CA ASN A 173 0.78 -4.84 3.26
C ASN A 173 0.03 -3.85 4.14
N VAL A 174 0.10 -2.56 3.79
CA VAL A 174 -0.46 -1.47 4.60
C VAL A 174 -1.83 -1.04 4.09
N ASP A 175 -2.19 -1.42 2.85
CA ASP A 175 -3.54 -1.26 2.28
C ASP A 175 -4.13 0.12 2.47
N THR A 176 -3.27 1.09 2.22
CA THR A 176 -3.58 2.50 2.42
C THR A 176 -4.08 3.08 1.11
N ARG A 177 -5.40 3.07 0.92
CA ARG A 177 -6.12 3.65 -0.24
C ARG A 177 -5.83 5.13 -0.56
N HIS A 178 -5.04 5.78 0.28
CA HIS A 178 -4.59 7.16 0.15
C HIS A 178 -3.25 7.29 -0.59
N LEU A 179 -2.54 6.19 -0.83
CA LEU A 179 -1.23 6.13 -1.50
C LEU A 179 -1.37 6.07 -3.03
N THR A 180 -2.20 6.94 -3.59
CA THR A 180 -2.45 7.01 -5.03
C THR A 180 -1.40 7.84 -5.75
N LYS A 181 -1.51 7.95 -7.09
CA LYS A 181 -0.73 8.92 -7.87
C LYS A 181 -0.71 10.32 -7.23
N GLY A 182 0.49 10.88 -7.13
CA GLY A 182 0.76 12.20 -6.54
C GLY A 182 0.91 12.21 -5.02
N SER A 183 0.73 11.07 -4.35
CA SER A 183 1.05 10.89 -2.93
C SER A 183 2.55 10.66 -2.71
N THR A 184 2.98 10.83 -1.47
CA THR A 184 4.34 10.51 -1.02
C THR A 184 4.27 9.64 0.22
N LEU A 185 4.96 8.51 0.21
CA LEU A 185 5.12 7.60 1.35
C LEU A 185 6.52 7.75 1.97
N TYR A 186 6.62 7.61 3.28
CA TYR A 186 7.87 7.63 4.04
C TYR A 186 8.00 6.32 4.82
N LEU A 187 9.08 5.59 4.57
CA LEU A 187 9.37 4.29 5.19
C LEU A 187 10.65 4.37 6.04
N PRO A 188 10.65 3.85 7.27
CA PRO A 188 11.87 3.81 8.08
C PRO A 188 12.86 2.79 7.51
N VAL A 189 14.09 3.23 7.22
CA VAL A 189 15.14 2.34 6.74
C VAL A 189 15.73 1.57 7.92
N GLU A 190 15.63 0.24 7.88
CA GLU A 190 16.24 -0.65 8.89
C GLU A 190 17.37 -1.54 8.33
N ALA A 191 17.42 -1.72 7.01
CA ALA A 191 18.45 -2.46 6.30
C ALA A 191 19.23 -1.53 5.35
N GLU A 192 20.52 -1.79 5.15
CA GLU A 192 21.33 -1.04 4.19
C GLU A 192 20.74 -1.14 2.78
N GLY A 193 20.68 -0.01 2.08
CA GLY A 193 20.06 0.10 0.77
C GLY A 193 18.55 0.12 0.80
N ALA A 194 17.91 0.10 1.98
CA ALA A 194 16.48 -0.04 2.22
C ALA A 194 15.86 -1.37 1.73
N LEU A 195 16.21 -1.82 0.52
CA LEU A 195 15.65 -3.02 -0.12
C LEU A 195 14.14 -2.87 -0.31
N PHE A 196 13.77 -1.84 -1.08
CA PHE A 196 12.38 -1.49 -1.34
C PHE A 196 11.70 -2.48 -2.28
N SER A 197 10.48 -2.91 -1.95
CA SER A 197 9.63 -3.71 -2.83
C SER A 197 8.19 -3.21 -2.82
N ILE A 198 7.47 -3.53 -3.89
CA ILE A 198 6.10 -3.06 -4.15
C ILE A 198 5.29 -4.15 -4.86
N GLY A 199 4.01 -4.27 -4.52
CA GLY A 199 3.12 -5.28 -5.11
C GLY A 199 1.67 -4.97 -4.85
N ASP A 200 0.86 -6.01 -4.96
CA ASP A 200 -0.56 -6.02 -4.63
C ASP A 200 -1.39 -4.86 -5.19
N GLY A 201 -1.80 -4.98 -6.45
CA GLY A 201 -2.46 -3.89 -7.13
C GLY A 201 -3.95 -3.77 -6.83
N HIS A 202 -4.39 -2.62 -6.31
CA HIS A 202 -5.82 -2.34 -6.08
C HIS A 202 -6.35 -1.28 -7.04
N ALA A 203 -7.49 -1.53 -7.69
CA ALA A 203 -8.20 -0.53 -8.49
C ALA A 203 -9.07 0.40 -7.61
N ALA A 204 -9.62 -0.14 -6.53
CA ALA A 204 -10.36 0.59 -5.50
C ALA A 204 -10.42 -0.24 -4.21
N GLN A 205 -10.31 0.45 -3.08
CA GLN A 205 -10.45 -0.12 -1.74
C GLN A 205 -11.24 0.85 -0.85
N GLY A 206 -11.92 0.33 0.17
CA GLY A 206 -12.47 1.12 1.29
C GLY A 206 -11.52 1.12 2.49
N ASP A 207 -11.69 2.10 3.39
CA ASP A 207 -11.00 2.08 4.69
C ASP A 207 -11.43 0.82 5.46
N GLY A 208 -10.46 0.03 5.91
CA GLY A 208 -10.60 -1.22 6.66
C GLY A 208 -10.63 -2.50 5.82
N GLU A 209 -10.68 -2.41 4.49
CA GLU A 209 -10.65 -3.58 3.59
C GLU A 209 -11.51 -4.78 4.05
N VAL A 210 -12.75 -4.50 4.46
CA VAL A 210 -13.46 -5.34 5.43
C VAL A 210 -13.74 -6.80 5.02
N CYS A 211 -13.72 -7.14 3.72
CA CYS A 211 -13.87 -8.52 3.27
C CYS A 211 -12.55 -9.26 3.00
N GLY A 212 -11.41 -8.61 3.27
CA GLY A 212 -10.07 -9.14 3.04
C GLY A 212 -9.51 -8.90 1.64
N THR A 213 -10.31 -8.37 0.71
CA THR A 213 -9.83 -8.09 -0.65
C THR A 213 -10.45 -6.82 -1.17
N ALA A 214 -9.70 -6.12 -2.01
CA ALA A 214 -10.09 -4.91 -2.71
C ALA A 214 -10.74 -5.25 -4.06
N ILE A 215 -10.68 -4.32 -5.02
CA ILE A 215 -10.73 -4.66 -6.45
C ILE A 215 -9.29 -4.95 -6.89
N GLU A 216 -8.87 -6.20 -6.68
CA GLU A 216 -7.55 -6.71 -7.00
C GLU A 216 -7.29 -6.72 -8.50
N THR A 217 -6.15 -6.20 -8.94
CA THR A 217 -5.79 -6.06 -10.35
C THR A 217 -4.27 -6.04 -10.54
N PRO A 218 -3.75 -6.67 -11.61
CA PRO A 218 -2.41 -6.37 -12.08
C PRO A 218 -2.26 -4.87 -12.36
N MET A 219 -1.08 -4.31 -12.13
CA MET A 219 -0.85 -2.89 -12.34
C MET A 219 0.58 -2.53 -12.74
N ASN A 220 0.72 -1.36 -13.34
CA ASN A 220 2.00 -0.71 -13.54
C ASN A 220 2.10 0.50 -12.61
N VAL A 221 3.15 0.52 -11.79
CA VAL A 221 3.39 1.59 -10.81
C VAL A 221 4.74 2.21 -11.05
N THR A 222 4.80 3.54 -11.16
CA THR A 222 6.04 4.29 -11.27
C THR A 222 6.26 5.09 -9.99
N VAL A 223 7.41 4.88 -9.35
CA VAL A 223 7.78 5.62 -8.13
C VAL A 223 9.16 6.26 -8.25
N ARG A 224 9.39 7.33 -7.48
CA ARG A 224 10.73 7.88 -7.23
C ARG A 224 11.18 7.53 -5.82
N LEU A 225 12.42 7.06 -5.68
CA LEU A 225 12.98 6.64 -4.40
C LEU A 225 14.05 7.64 -3.94
N THR A 226 13.82 8.33 -2.83
CA THR A 226 14.73 9.36 -2.29
C THR A 226 15.10 9.05 -0.85
N VAL A 227 16.39 9.03 -0.55
CA VAL A 227 16.90 8.85 0.83
C VAL A 227 16.90 10.19 1.55
N LEU A 228 16.24 10.24 2.70
CA LEU A 228 16.20 11.37 3.62
C LEU A 228 16.98 11.06 4.90
N LYS A 229 17.74 12.04 5.39
CA LYS A 229 18.60 11.92 6.58
C LYS A 229 18.03 12.62 7.83
N ASP A 230 16.99 13.42 7.64
CA ASP A 230 16.45 14.39 8.62
C ASP A 230 15.04 14.05 9.10
N LYS A 231 14.51 12.87 8.76
CA LYS A 231 13.17 12.40 9.15
C LYS A 231 13.18 11.18 10.08
N SER A 232 14.18 11.10 10.96
CA SER A 232 14.36 9.96 11.88
C SER A 232 13.19 9.69 12.84
N TYR A 233 12.20 10.60 12.93
CA TYR A 233 10.94 10.40 13.67
C TYR A 233 9.95 9.47 12.96
N VAL A 234 10.15 9.15 11.67
CA VAL A 234 9.35 8.15 10.95
C VAL A 234 9.72 6.77 11.51
N LYS A 235 8.80 6.15 12.25
CA LYS A 235 8.98 4.82 12.87
C LYS A 235 8.04 3.74 12.33
N THR A 236 7.02 4.17 11.60
CA THR A 236 6.07 3.39 10.81
C THR A 236 5.80 4.17 9.52
N PRO A 237 5.08 3.61 8.53
CA PRO A 237 4.66 4.36 7.36
C PRO A 237 4.03 5.71 7.71
N HIS A 238 4.60 6.80 7.21
CA HIS A 238 3.93 8.10 7.17
C HIS A 238 3.68 8.45 5.71
N PHE A 239 2.68 9.28 5.42
CA PHE A 239 2.44 9.68 4.03
C PHE A 239 1.81 11.06 3.91
N VAL A 240 1.99 11.65 2.75
CA VAL A 240 1.32 12.86 2.31
C VAL A 240 0.35 12.49 1.20
N THR A 241 -0.91 12.91 1.35
CA THR A 241 -1.96 12.68 0.36
C THR A 241 -2.81 13.93 0.20
N ARG A 242 -3.65 13.98 -0.84
CA ARG A 242 -4.59 15.09 -1.08
C ARG A 242 -6.03 14.63 -0.92
N SER A 243 -6.91 15.59 -0.58
CA SER A 243 -8.33 15.31 -0.41
C SER A 243 -8.92 14.61 -1.64
N PRO A 244 -9.65 13.50 -1.46
CA PRO A 244 -10.36 12.83 -2.53
C PRO A 244 -11.43 13.70 -3.22
N HIS A 245 -11.86 14.78 -2.57
CA HIS A 245 -13.05 15.56 -2.94
C HIS A 245 -12.73 16.89 -3.63
N GLY A 246 -11.55 17.00 -4.26
CA GLY A 246 -11.20 18.16 -5.09
C GLY A 246 -10.91 19.44 -4.30
N ARG A 247 -10.71 19.36 -2.98
CA ARG A 247 -10.10 20.44 -2.22
C ARG A 247 -8.59 20.35 -2.37
N GLU A 248 -7.91 21.47 -2.58
CA GLU A 248 -6.44 21.57 -2.57
C GLU A 248 -5.82 21.33 -1.18
N GLU A 249 -6.55 20.63 -0.29
CA GLU A 249 -6.10 20.30 1.05
C GLU A 249 -5.18 19.08 0.99
N GLU A 250 -3.98 19.26 1.52
CA GLU A 250 -2.95 18.25 1.69
C GLU A 250 -2.94 17.76 3.14
N PHE A 251 -2.85 16.45 3.33
CA PHE A 251 -2.84 15.80 4.64
C PHE A 251 -1.49 15.13 4.85
N TYR A 252 -0.87 15.37 6.01
CA TYR A 252 0.20 14.53 6.51
C TYR A 252 -0.41 13.50 7.46
N CYS A 253 -0.14 12.22 7.21
CA CYS A 253 -0.74 11.09 7.90
C CYS A 253 0.36 10.23 8.51
N THR A 254 0.12 9.73 9.72
CA THR A 254 1.02 8.81 10.43
C THR A 254 0.26 7.53 10.75
N THR A 255 0.83 6.37 10.49
CA THR A 255 0.20 5.09 10.84
C THR A 255 0.69 4.55 12.18
N GLY A 256 -0.03 3.60 12.74
CA GLY A 256 0.49 2.65 13.71
C GLY A 256 0.35 1.25 13.14
N VAL A 257 1.18 0.31 13.60
CA VAL A 257 1.11 -1.09 13.17
C VAL A 257 1.26 -1.93 14.43
N ASP A 258 0.24 -2.72 14.76
CA ASP A 258 0.27 -3.62 15.91
C ASP A 258 -0.77 -4.74 15.77
N SER A 259 -0.53 -5.87 16.43
CA SER A 259 -1.49 -6.97 16.55
C SER A 259 -2.68 -6.69 17.46
N ASP A 260 -2.62 -5.62 18.25
CA ASP A 260 -3.76 -5.06 18.98
C ASP A 260 -4.18 -3.74 18.34
N ILE A 261 -5.40 -3.69 17.83
CA ILE A 261 -5.98 -2.55 17.14
C ILE A 261 -5.98 -1.26 17.98
N ARG A 262 -6.09 -1.37 19.30
CA ARG A 262 -6.00 -0.24 20.21
C ARG A 262 -4.58 0.27 20.33
N GLU A 263 -3.59 -0.61 20.32
CA GLU A 263 -2.18 -0.17 20.33
C GLU A 263 -1.72 0.38 18.97
N ALA A 264 -2.22 -0.17 17.85
CA ALA A 264 -2.03 0.41 16.51
C ALA A 264 -2.57 1.85 16.46
N THR A 265 -3.83 2.06 16.83
CA THR A 265 -4.44 3.41 16.87
C THR A 265 -3.73 4.37 17.82
N ARG A 266 -3.27 3.90 19.00
CA ARG A 266 -2.47 4.71 19.92
C ARG A 266 -1.12 5.07 19.33
N ALA A 267 -0.48 4.16 18.60
CA ALA A 267 0.79 4.42 17.93
C ALA A 267 0.64 5.49 16.84
N ALA A 268 -0.38 5.40 15.99
CA ALA A 268 -0.69 6.40 14.97
C ALA A 268 -0.75 7.82 15.57
N VAL A 269 -1.50 8.01 16.65
CA VAL A 269 -1.62 9.32 17.31
C VAL A 269 -0.30 9.76 17.97
N ARG A 270 0.46 8.85 18.59
CA ARG A 270 1.78 9.17 19.16
C ARG A 270 2.77 9.62 18.08
N HIS A 271 2.74 9.00 16.90
CA HIS A 271 3.59 9.38 15.78
C HIS A 271 3.20 10.77 15.25
N MET A 272 1.91 11.09 15.14
CA MET A 272 1.47 12.45 14.78
C MET A 272 1.94 13.50 15.79
N VAL A 273 1.82 13.22 17.09
CA VAL A 273 2.33 14.12 18.15
C VAL A 273 3.84 14.34 18.01
N THR A 274 4.58 13.27 17.68
CA THR A 274 6.03 13.34 17.47
C THR A 274 6.39 14.18 16.24
N PHE A 275 5.69 13.98 15.13
CA PHE A 275 5.85 14.75 13.90
C PHE A 275 5.57 16.25 14.14
N LEU A 276 4.46 16.58 14.80
CA LEU A 276 4.10 17.96 15.12
C LEU A 276 5.14 18.66 16.01
N GLY A 277 5.70 17.93 16.99
CA GLY A 277 6.81 18.44 17.78
C GLY A 277 8.08 18.68 16.96
N ALA A 278 8.42 17.75 16.05
CA ALA A 278 9.63 17.82 15.24
C ALA A 278 9.59 18.92 14.17
N GLU A 279 8.47 19.06 13.47
CA GLU A 279 8.36 19.93 12.27
C GLU A 279 7.74 21.29 12.59
N TYR A 280 6.94 21.40 13.66
CA TYR A 280 6.24 22.64 14.02
C TYR A 280 6.60 23.17 15.42
N ASN A 281 7.52 22.49 16.13
CA ASN A 281 7.98 22.90 17.47
C ASN A 281 6.84 23.07 18.49
N LEU A 282 5.77 22.27 18.35
CA LEU A 282 4.70 22.20 19.35
C LEU A 282 5.16 21.43 20.58
N THR A 283 4.67 21.83 21.75
CA THR A 283 4.78 20.97 22.94
C THR A 283 3.95 19.70 22.76
N ARG A 284 4.24 18.67 23.55
CA ARG A 284 3.52 17.39 23.48
C ARG A 284 2.03 17.57 23.77
N GLU A 285 1.70 18.43 24.72
CA GLU A 285 0.34 18.74 25.14
C GLU A 285 -0.43 19.50 24.05
N GLU A 286 0.18 20.51 23.43
CA GLU A 286 -0.42 21.25 22.31
C GLU A 286 -0.68 20.34 21.10
N ALA A 287 0.33 19.56 20.71
CA ALA A 287 0.20 18.63 19.60
C ALA A 287 -0.91 17.59 19.86
N TYR A 288 -0.99 17.05 21.08
CA TYR A 288 -2.03 16.07 21.42
C TYR A 288 -3.43 16.68 21.43
N MET A 289 -3.60 17.89 21.99
CA MET A 289 -4.88 18.61 21.92
C MET A 289 -5.27 18.92 20.46
N LEU A 290 -4.32 19.32 19.62
CA LEU A 290 -4.56 19.59 18.21
C LEU A 290 -5.04 18.34 17.47
N CYS A 291 -4.39 17.19 17.67
CA CYS A 291 -4.84 15.91 17.12
C CYS A 291 -6.30 15.61 17.48
N SER A 292 -6.75 15.94 18.70
CA SER A 292 -8.11 15.65 19.15
C SER A 292 -9.19 16.52 18.51
N VAL A 293 -8.87 17.72 18.05
CA VAL A 293 -9.87 18.69 17.53
C VAL A 293 -9.80 18.87 16.02
N ALA A 294 -8.72 18.44 15.38
CA ALA A 294 -8.48 18.62 13.96
C ALA A 294 -7.97 17.37 13.23
N GLY A 295 -7.62 16.30 13.95
CA GLY A 295 -7.17 15.05 13.35
C GLY A 295 -8.31 14.07 13.07
N ASP A 296 -8.21 13.35 11.96
CA ASP A 296 -9.05 12.19 11.66
C ASP A 296 -8.27 10.91 11.96
N LEU A 297 -8.87 9.99 12.71
CA LEU A 297 -8.33 8.65 12.94
C LEU A 297 -9.08 7.65 12.06
N LYS A 298 -8.35 6.90 11.23
CA LYS A 298 -8.88 5.97 10.24
C LYS A 298 -8.23 4.61 10.40
N MET A 299 -8.96 3.57 10.01
CA MET A 299 -8.45 2.20 9.89
C MET A 299 -8.20 1.94 8.41
N HIS A 300 -7.00 1.53 8.03
CA HIS A 300 -6.65 1.33 6.62
C HIS A 300 -7.01 -0.08 6.18
N GLU A 301 -6.59 -1.07 6.96
CA GLU A 301 -6.99 -2.48 6.88
C GLU A 301 -7.25 -3.03 8.29
N VAL A 302 -8.11 -4.05 8.39
CA VAL A 302 -8.36 -4.76 9.65
C VAL A 302 -8.39 -6.29 9.50
N VAL A 303 -7.67 -6.79 8.49
CA VAL A 303 -7.82 -8.15 7.97
C VAL A 303 -6.49 -8.88 7.83
N ASP A 304 -5.37 -8.16 7.79
CA ASP A 304 -4.04 -8.70 7.52
C ASP A 304 -3.35 -9.23 8.77
N MET A 305 -3.84 -10.39 9.19
CA MET A 305 -3.39 -10.99 10.44
C MET A 305 -1.88 -11.30 10.44
N PRO A 306 -1.17 -11.01 11.55
CA PRO A 306 -1.75 -10.65 12.84
C PRO A 306 -1.90 -9.15 13.10
N ASN A 307 -1.50 -8.27 12.18
CA ASN A 307 -1.35 -6.85 12.45
C ASN A 307 -2.53 -6.03 11.88
N TYR A 308 -2.68 -4.81 12.40
CA TYR A 308 -3.67 -3.83 11.95
C TYR A 308 -3.00 -2.48 11.72
N VAL A 309 -3.57 -1.67 10.83
CA VAL A 309 -3.12 -0.31 10.49
C VAL A 309 -4.19 0.76 10.70
#